data_AF-A0A382HV98-F1
#
_entry.id   AF-A0A382HV98-F1
#
_cell.length_a   1.000
_cell.length_b   1.000
_cell.length_c   1.000
_cell.angle_alpha   90.00
_cell.angle_beta   90.00
_cell.angle_gamma   90.00
#
_symmetry.space_group_name_H-M   'P 1'
#
loop_
_entity.id
_entity.type
_entity.pdbx_description
1 polymer ?
#
loop_
_entity_poly.entity_id
_entity_poly.type
_entity_poly.pdbx_seq_one_letter_code
_entity_poly.pdbx_strand_id
1 'polypeptide(L)'
;MLTNNKNSFVLYSSILVIGLILLNLISRDKFHRFDLTDNEMYSLSTSSKIIISEVDDLLTMKVYFSENLPNELGNTRRFLQDILEEFDAYSNDNIRFYFHNPESDKDLEEQAQKDGIQPVQMQVIENDKVEIKKVYLGLVMLYEDKKEIIPVIQTTAGLEYLISTKIKSLIDIDKKTIGLVHLNSENEMETENLRTQLSQHYNFRQVDLSTSDAGDVDILLVSGATDTLDSTVRYNLDAFLS
;
A
#
# COMPACT_ATOMS: atom_id res chain seq x y z
N MET A 1 46.43 -23.81 -11.41
CA MET A 1 46.25 -24.90 -12.39
C MET A 1 46.78 -24.41 -13.73
N LEU A 2 48.01 -24.79 -14.10
CA LEU A 2 48.68 -24.33 -15.32
C LEU A 2 48.21 -25.19 -16.50
N THR A 3 47.41 -24.63 -17.40
CA THR A 3 46.94 -25.34 -18.60
C THR A 3 48.07 -25.43 -19.63
N ASN A 4 48.66 -26.62 -19.78
CA ASN A 4 49.80 -26.89 -20.68
C ASN A 4 49.42 -26.99 -22.17
N ASN A 5 48.28 -26.43 -22.59
CA ASN A 5 47.80 -26.44 -23.97
C ASN A 5 47.17 -25.08 -24.31
N LYS A 6 47.78 -24.35 -25.25
CA LYS A 6 47.32 -23.01 -25.69
C LYS A 6 45.86 -23.01 -26.16
N ASN A 7 45.41 -24.11 -26.75
CA ASN A 7 44.03 -24.26 -27.23
C ASN A 7 43.02 -24.35 -26.07
N SER A 8 43.41 -24.95 -24.94
CA SER A 8 42.57 -25.00 -23.75
C SER A 8 42.46 -23.64 -23.08
N PHE A 9 43.55 -22.87 -23.03
CA PHE A 9 43.52 -21.50 -22.49
C PHE A 9 42.59 -20.58 -23.30
N VAL A 10 42.66 -20.66 -24.63
CA VAL A 10 41.78 -19.88 -25.52
C VAL A 10 40.32 -20.33 -25.37
N LEU A 11 40.06 -21.64 -25.26
CA LEU A 11 38.72 -22.18 -25.05
C LEU A 11 38.10 -21.69 -23.73
N TYR A 12 38.82 -21.81 -22.61
CA TYR A 12 38.32 -21.36 -21.30
C TYR A 12 38.13 -19.84 -21.26
N SER A 13 39.04 -19.07 -21.84
CA SER A 13 38.91 -17.61 -21.93
C SER A 13 37.72 -17.19 -22.78
N SER A 14 37.47 -17.88 -23.90
CA SER A 14 36.32 -17.62 -24.77
C SER A 14 35.00 -17.94 -24.07
N ILE A 15 34.93 -19.05 -23.33
CA ILE A 15 33.75 -19.41 -22.53
C ILE A 15 33.50 -18.35 -21.45
N LEU A 16 34.54 -17.87 -20.76
CA LEU A 16 34.41 -16.82 -19.75
C LEU A 16 33.85 -15.53 -20.36
N VAL A 17 34.40 -15.08 -21.48
CA VAL A 17 33.96 -13.85 -22.16
C VAL A 17 32.51 -13.98 -22.67
N ILE A 18 32.16 -15.10 -23.30
CA ILE A 18 30.79 -15.38 -23.74
C ILE A 18 29.85 -15.43 -22.53
N GLY A 19 30.27 -16.07 -21.43
CA GLY A 19 29.50 -16.11 -20.19
C GLY A 19 29.26 -14.72 -19.60
N LEU A 20 30.27 -13.84 -19.60
CA LEU A 20 30.13 -12.45 -19.15
C LEU A 20 29.21 -11.62 -20.05
N ILE A 21 29.27 -11.83 -21.38
CA ILE A 21 28.37 -11.17 -22.32
C ILE A 21 26.92 -11.63 -22.09
N LEU A 22 26.69 -12.95 -21.97
CA LEU A 22 25.36 -13.49 -21.69
C LEU A 22 24.83 -13.01 -20.34
N LEU A 23 25.68 -12.99 -19.30
CA LEU A 23 25.32 -12.45 -18.00
C LEU A 23 24.97 -10.97 -18.08
N ASN A 24 25.71 -10.16 -18.84
CA ASN A 24 25.38 -8.75 -19.05
C ASN A 24 24.06 -8.55 -19.80
N LEU A 25 23.78 -9.36 -20.82
CA LEU A 25 22.54 -9.32 -21.59
C LEU A 25 21.33 -9.74 -20.74
N ILE A 26 21.43 -10.83 -19.98
CA ILE A 26 20.36 -11.31 -19.08
C ILE A 26 20.15 -10.33 -17.92
N SER A 27 21.23 -9.76 -17.41
CA SER A 27 21.19 -8.76 -16.34
C SER A 27 20.50 -7.46 -16.78
N ARG A 28 20.42 -7.16 -18.08
CA ARG A 28 19.69 -5.96 -18.57
C ARG A 28 18.17 -6.11 -18.51
N ASP A 29 17.64 -7.31 -18.71
CA ASP A 29 16.19 -7.53 -18.81
C ASP A 29 15.54 -8.01 -17.50
N LYS A 30 16.30 -8.59 -16.56
CA LYS A 30 15.77 -9.08 -15.28
C LYS A 30 16.72 -8.84 -14.11
N PHE A 31 16.86 -7.58 -13.69
CA PHE A 31 17.59 -7.27 -12.46
C PHE A 31 16.70 -7.62 -11.25
N HIS A 32 16.92 -8.79 -10.65
CA HIS A 32 16.32 -9.10 -9.35
C HIS A 32 17.23 -8.50 -8.27
N ARG A 33 16.76 -7.45 -7.60
CA ARG A 33 17.50 -6.79 -6.52
C ARG A 33 17.38 -7.66 -5.27
N PHE A 34 18.42 -8.42 -4.97
CA PHE A 34 18.50 -9.14 -3.71
C PHE A 34 18.84 -8.15 -2.60
N ASP A 35 17.93 -7.95 -1.65
CA ASP A 35 18.23 -7.24 -0.42
C ASP A 35 19.10 -8.14 0.47
N LEU A 36 20.33 -7.71 0.75
CA LEU A 36 21.30 -8.43 1.58
C LEU A 36 21.40 -7.84 3.00
N THR A 37 20.49 -6.94 3.37
CA THR A 37 20.44 -6.39 4.73
C THR A 37 19.86 -7.42 5.69
N ASP A 38 20.38 -7.45 6.93
CA ASP A 38 20.00 -8.46 7.94
C ASP A 38 18.50 -8.49 8.27
N ASN A 39 17.77 -7.41 7.97
CA ASN A 39 16.34 -7.26 8.25
C ASN A 39 15.49 -7.07 6.98
N GLU A 40 16.05 -7.27 5.78
CA GLU A 40 15.32 -7.08 4.52
C GLU A 40 14.59 -5.73 4.43
N MET A 41 15.21 -4.69 5.03
CA MET A 41 14.55 -3.40 5.31
C MET A 41 14.21 -2.58 4.06
N TYR A 42 14.71 -3.00 2.90
CA TYR A 42 14.46 -2.42 1.59
C TYR A 42 13.63 -3.34 0.69
N SER A 43 13.10 -4.43 1.25
CA SER A 43 12.18 -5.34 0.56
C SER A 43 10.79 -5.27 1.17
N LEU A 44 9.79 -5.64 0.37
CA LEU A 44 8.41 -5.65 0.83
C LEU A 44 8.15 -6.77 1.84
N SER A 45 7.34 -6.48 2.84
CA SER A 45 6.78 -7.51 3.73
C SER A 45 5.96 -8.53 2.94
N THR A 46 5.86 -9.76 3.46
CA THR A 46 5.05 -10.83 2.84
C THR A 46 3.60 -10.39 2.60
N SER A 47 3.01 -9.67 3.55
CA SER A 47 1.64 -9.15 3.43
C SER A 47 1.51 -8.15 2.29
N SER A 48 2.48 -7.23 2.13
CA SER A 48 2.51 -6.30 1.01
C SER A 48 2.65 -7.05 -0.31
N LYS A 49 3.57 -8.02 -0.41
CA LYS A 49 3.76 -8.83 -1.64
C LYS A 49 2.46 -9.49 -2.10
N ILE A 50 1.67 -10.05 -1.18
CA ILE A 50 0.36 -10.63 -1.48
C ILE A 50 -0.60 -9.57 -2.02
N ILE A 51 -0.69 -8.39 -1.38
CA ILE A 51 -1.57 -7.32 -1.85
C ILE A 51 -1.17 -6.85 -3.25
N ILE A 52 0.13 -6.68 -3.49
CA ILE A 52 0.64 -6.20 -4.78
C ILE A 52 0.43 -7.23 -5.90
N SER A 53 0.56 -8.52 -5.62
CA SER A 53 0.37 -9.57 -6.63
C SER A 53 -1.07 -9.72 -7.12
N GLU A 54 -2.03 -9.19 -6.36
CA GLU A 54 -3.46 -9.26 -6.67
C GLU A 54 -3.96 -8.00 -7.41
N VAL A 55 -3.08 -7.03 -7.68
CA VAL A 55 -3.40 -5.87 -8.54
C VAL A 55 -3.47 -6.36 -9.98
N ASP A 56 -4.67 -6.38 -10.57
CA ASP A 56 -4.94 -6.99 -11.88
C ASP A 56 -5.13 -5.99 -13.04
N ASP A 57 -5.28 -4.69 -12.75
CA ASP A 57 -5.27 -3.58 -13.72
C ASP A 57 -4.24 -2.50 -13.35
N LEU A 58 -4.10 -1.46 -14.17
CA LEU A 58 -3.12 -0.40 -14.01
C LEU A 58 -3.41 0.50 -12.80
N LEU A 59 -2.61 0.37 -11.75
CA LEU A 59 -2.54 1.28 -10.61
C LEU A 59 -1.47 2.35 -10.84
N THR A 60 -1.91 3.59 -11.02
CA THR A 60 -1.01 4.75 -11.23
C THR A 60 -0.81 5.54 -9.95
N MET A 61 0.45 5.75 -9.58
CA MET A 61 0.88 6.51 -8.41
C MET A 61 1.54 7.82 -8.82
N LYS A 62 0.95 8.96 -8.45
CA LYS A 62 1.55 10.28 -8.64
C LYS A 62 2.15 10.75 -7.33
N VAL A 63 3.46 10.90 -7.29
CA VAL A 63 4.21 11.39 -6.13
C VAL A 63 4.51 12.86 -6.31
N TYR A 64 4.02 13.70 -5.41
CA TYR A 64 4.23 15.14 -5.43
C TYR A 64 5.21 15.52 -4.32
N PHE A 65 6.49 15.63 -4.67
CA PHE A 65 7.58 15.91 -3.73
C PHE A 65 8.42 17.08 -4.20
N SER A 66 8.58 18.07 -3.32
CA SER A 66 9.55 19.16 -3.50
C SER A 66 10.99 18.63 -3.58
N GLU A 67 11.86 19.31 -4.33
CA GLU A 67 13.27 18.91 -4.47
C GLU A 67 14.16 19.37 -3.32
N ASN A 68 13.99 20.62 -2.86
CA ASN A 68 14.84 21.24 -1.83
C ASN A 68 14.27 21.00 -0.43
N LEU A 69 14.27 19.74 0.00
CA LEU A 69 13.79 19.33 1.31
C LEU A 69 14.94 19.28 2.34
N PRO A 70 14.67 19.55 3.63
CA PRO A 70 15.62 19.25 4.71
C PRO A 70 16.07 17.79 4.68
N ASN A 71 17.28 17.50 5.17
CA ASN A 71 17.92 16.18 5.04
C ASN A 71 17.02 14.99 5.44
N GLU A 72 16.24 15.12 6.52
CA GLU A 72 15.34 14.05 6.99
C GLU A 72 14.23 13.71 5.99
N LEU A 73 13.67 14.72 5.33
CA LEU A 73 12.65 14.54 4.30
C LEU A 73 13.23 14.10 2.96
N GLY A 74 14.46 14.50 2.64
CA GLY A 74 15.19 13.95 1.50
C GLY A 74 15.38 12.44 1.61
N ASN A 75 15.68 11.94 2.80
CA ASN A 75 15.73 10.49 3.07
C ASN A 75 14.35 9.83 2.92
N THR A 76 13.29 10.51 3.38
CA THR A 76 11.91 10.01 3.23
C THR A 76 11.50 9.89 1.76
N ARG A 77 11.85 10.87 0.91
CA ARG A 77 11.62 10.82 -0.54
C ARG A 77 12.31 9.61 -1.18
N ARG A 78 13.59 9.38 -0.83
CA ARG A 78 14.37 8.25 -1.35
C ARG A 78 13.77 6.92 -0.93
N PHE A 79 13.46 6.77 0.35
CA PHE A 79 12.82 5.57 0.88
C PHE A 79 11.46 5.27 0.23
N LEU A 80 10.65 6.31 0.00
CA LEU A 80 9.40 6.18 -0.75
C LEU A 80 9.67 5.67 -2.18
N GLN A 81 10.65 6.26 -2.89
CA GLN A 81 11.03 5.78 -4.22
C GLN A 81 11.45 4.31 -4.19
N ASP A 82 12.29 3.91 -3.23
CA ASP A 82 12.77 2.53 -3.10
C ASP A 82 11.60 1.54 -2.92
N ILE A 83 10.60 1.88 -2.09
CA ILE A 83 9.38 1.06 -1.91
C ILE A 83 8.55 0.98 -3.20
N LEU A 84 8.35 2.12 -3.88
CA LEU A 84 7.52 2.15 -5.09
C LEU A 84 8.18 1.38 -6.24
N GLU A 85 9.50 1.37 -6.32
CA GLU A 85 10.27 0.50 -7.23
C GLU A 85 10.03 -0.99 -6.93
N GLU A 86 10.00 -1.38 -5.65
CA GLU A 86 9.65 -2.75 -5.28
C GLU A 86 8.19 -3.07 -5.63
N PHE A 87 7.24 -2.15 -5.40
CA PHE A 87 5.85 -2.36 -5.82
C PHE A 87 5.71 -2.56 -7.33
N ASP A 88 6.34 -1.72 -8.15
CA ASP A 88 6.40 -1.89 -9.61
C ASP A 88 6.98 -3.27 -9.98
N ALA A 89 8.12 -3.64 -9.39
CA ALA A 89 8.80 -4.90 -9.67
C ALA A 89 7.99 -6.16 -9.32
N TYR A 90 7.18 -6.13 -8.26
CA TYR A 90 6.33 -7.26 -7.84
C TYR A 90 4.95 -7.28 -8.51
N SER A 91 4.51 -6.17 -9.11
CA SER A 91 3.16 -6.02 -9.67
C SER A 91 2.94 -6.64 -11.06
N ASN A 92 3.95 -7.27 -11.66
CA ASN A 92 3.90 -7.73 -13.06
C ASN A 92 3.46 -6.62 -14.03
N ASP A 93 4.06 -5.43 -13.92
CA ASP A 93 3.78 -4.25 -14.77
C ASP A 93 2.45 -3.52 -14.53
N ASN A 94 1.66 -3.94 -13.53
CA ASN A 94 0.37 -3.32 -13.21
C ASN A 94 0.48 -2.09 -12.31
N ILE A 95 1.60 -1.85 -11.63
CA ILE A 95 1.81 -0.64 -10.83
C ILE A 95 2.80 0.28 -11.56
N ARG A 96 2.46 1.56 -11.71
CA ARG A 96 3.38 2.59 -12.25
C ARG A 96 3.41 3.80 -11.34
N PHE A 97 4.58 4.42 -11.20
CA PHE A 97 4.70 5.64 -10.40
C PHE A 97 5.48 6.75 -11.12
N TYR A 98 5.13 8.01 -10.79
CA TYR A 98 5.72 9.20 -11.38
C TYR A 98 5.98 10.25 -10.31
N PHE A 99 7.22 10.75 -10.25
CA PHE A 99 7.58 11.88 -9.38
C PHE A 99 7.38 13.20 -10.10
N HIS A 100 6.68 14.10 -9.44
CA HIS A 100 6.42 15.46 -9.87
C HIS A 100 6.94 16.42 -8.80
N ASN A 101 7.58 17.51 -9.24
CA ASN A 101 7.95 18.62 -8.38
C ASN A 101 6.94 19.76 -8.61
N PRO A 102 5.93 19.96 -7.73
CA PRO A 102 4.92 21.01 -7.93
C PRO A 102 5.48 22.43 -7.97
N GLU A 103 6.71 22.64 -7.49
CA GLU A 103 7.34 23.97 -7.47
C GLU A 103 8.07 24.30 -8.79
N SER A 104 8.22 23.34 -9.72
CA SER A 104 8.93 23.59 -10.98
C SER A 104 8.12 24.42 -11.97
N ASP A 105 6.79 24.30 -11.95
CA ASP A 105 5.89 25.06 -12.80
C ASP A 105 4.47 25.13 -12.20
N LYS A 106 3.71 26.12 -12.68
CA LYS A 106 2.37 26.43 -12.16
C LYS A 106 1.34 25.34 -12.50
N ASP A 107 1.49 24.64 -13.61
CA ASP A 107 0.52 23.64 -14.04
C ASP A 107 0.61 22.40 -13.14
N LEU A 108 1.82 21.97 -12.76
CA LEU A 108 2.03 20.93 -11.76
C LEU A 108 1.56 21.34 -10.37
N GLU A 109 1.72 22.60 -9.98
CA GLU A 109 1.18 23.13 -8.72
C GLU A 109 -0.35 23.00 -8.69
N GLU A 110 -1.03 23.47 -9.74
CA GLU A 110 -2.49 23.36 -9.87
C GLU A 110 -2.94 21.90 -9.93
N GLN A 111 -2.18 21.04 -10.61
CA GLN A 111 -2.49 19.61 -10.70
C GLN A 111 -2.36 18.90 -9.36
N ALA A 112 -1.32 19.20 -8.57
CA ALA A 112 -1.15 18.66 -7.22
C ALA A 112 -2.34 19.05 -6.32
N GLN A 113 -2.75 20.32 -6.38
CA GLN A 113 -3.91 20.81 -5.62
C GLN A 113 -5.23 20.16 -6.05
N LYS A 114 -5.47 20.04 -7.36
CA LYS A 114 -6.63 19.29 -7.92
C LYS A 114 -6.63 17.84 -7.50
N ASP A 115 -5.45 17.24 -7.40
CA ASP A 115 -5.29 15.87 -6.94
C ASP A 115 -5.45 15.73 -5.41
N GLY A 116 -5.62 16.84 -4.67
CA GLY A 116 -5.87 16.85 -3.23
C GLY A 116 -4.62 17.00 -2.36
N ILE A 117 -3.46 17.27 -2.98
CA ILE A 117 -2.21 17.54 -2.27
C ILE A 117 -2.06 19.05 -2.08
N GLN A 118 -2.13 19.47 -0.82
CA GLN A 118 -1.96 20.86 -0.42
C GLN A 118 -0.52 21.12 0.07
N PRO A 119 0.04 22.32 -0.16
CA PRO A 119 1.37 22.65 0.33
C PRO A 119 1.37 22.70 1.86
N VAL A 120 2.40 22.12 2.47
CA VAL A 120 2.67 22.19 3.90
C VAL A 120 3.67 23.30 4.16
N GLN A 121 3.39 24.17 5.13
CA GLN A 121 4.35 25.17 5.58
C GLN A 121 5.30 24.53 6.59
N MET A 122 6.59 24.58 6.31
CA MET A 122 7.63 24.08 7.19
C MET A 122 8.66 25.13 7.53
N GLN A 123 9.16 25.09 8.75
CA GLN A 123 10.30 25.88 9.18
C GLN A 123 11.58 25.15 8.80
N VAL A 124 12.41 25.81 8.00
CA VAL A 124 13.70 25.30 7.58
C VAL A 124 14.77 26.22 8.14
N ILE A 125 15.79 25.64 8.78
CA ILE A 125 16.96 26.37 9.27
C ILE A 125 18.04 26.27 8.20
N GLU A 126 18.28 27.37 7.50
CA GLU A 126 19.36 27.49 6.50
C GLU A 126 20.23 28.68 6.88
N ASN A 127 21.55 28.49 6.96
CA ASN A 127 22.53 29.55 7.25
C ASN A 127 22.18 30.40 8.49
N ASP A 128 21.86 29.75 9.61
CA ASP A 128 21.46 30.38 10.88
C ASP A 128 20.20 31.27 10.80
N LYS A 129 19.37 31.10 9.76
CA LYS A 129 18.07 31.76 9.61
C LYS A 129 16.94 30.75 9.60
N VAL A 130 15.86 31.08 10.31
CA VAL A 130 14.59 30.35 10.25
C VAL A 130 13.77 30.93 9.11
N GLU A 131 13.54 30.14 8.07
CA GLU A 131 12.66 30.50 6.96
C GLU A 131 11.45 29.56 6.92
N ILE A 132 10.28 30.09 6.60
CA ILE A 132 9.09 29.28 6.34
C ILE A 132 9.03 28.99 4.85
N LYS A 133 9.19 27.72 4.49
CA LYS A 133 9.06 27.23 3.11
C LYS A 133 7.76 26.47 2.94
N LYS A 134 7.14 26.60 1.76
CA LYS A 134 6.00 25.77 1.35
C LYS A 134 6.56 24.57 0.61
N VAL A 135 6.18 23.36 1.01
CA VAL A 135 6.65 22.12 0.39
C VAL A 135 5.51 21.16 0.12
N TYR A 136 5.68 20.31 -0.89
CA TYR A 136 4.75 19.23 -1.23
C TYR A 136 5.37 17.89 -0.88
N LEU A 137 4.59 17.01 -0.26
CA LEU A 137 5.03 15.73 0.30
C LEU A 137 3.93 14.67 0.16
N GLY A 138 3.23 14.63 -0.97
CA GLY A 138 2.01 13.85 -1.15
C GLY A 138 2.15 12.66 -2.09
N LEU A 139 1.26 11.68 -1.94
CA LEU A 139 1.09 10.57 -2.88
C LEU A 139 -0.40 10.42 -3.24
N VAL A 140 -0.67 10.22 -4.51
CA VAL A 140 -2.01 9.97 -5.05
C VAL A 140 -1.99 8.65 -5.79
N MET A 141 -2.93 7.77 -5.48
CA MET A 141 -3.08 6.46 -6.11
C MET A 141 -4.40 6.43 -6.88
N LEU A 142 -4.33 6.00 -8.14
CA LEU A 142 -5.45 5.92 -9.08
C LEU A 142 -5.54 4.48 -9.56
N TYR A 143 -6.74 3.90 -9.45
CA TYR A 143 -7.04 2.54 -9.89
C TYR A 143 -8.45 2.51 -10.45
N GLU A 144 -8.61 2.16 -11.72
CA GLU A 144 -9.90 2.24 -12.42
C GLU A 144 -10.57 3.63 -12.25
N ASP A 145 -11.74 3.70 -11.61
CA ASP A 145 -12.48 4.91 -11.25
C ASP A 145 -12.25 5.36 -9.79
N LYS A 146 -11.45 4.63 -9.03
CA LYS A 146 -11.17 4.86 -7.62
C LYS A 146 -9.89 5.68 -7.43
N LYS A 147 -9.88 6.42 -6.31
CA LYS A 147 -8.79 7.30 -5.93
C LYS A 147 -8.56 7.26 -4.43
N GLU A 148 -7.29 7.09 -4.04
CA GLU A 148 -6.82 7.19 -2.67
C GLU A 148 -5.67 8.20 -2.59
N ILE A 149 -5.57 8.88 -1.45
CA ILE A 149 -4.61 9.98 -1.25
C ILE A 149 -3.90 9.79 0.09
N ILE A 150 -2.58 9.98 0.09
CA ILE A 150 -1.79 10.24 1.29
C ILE A 150 -1.37 11.72 1.21
N PRO A 151 -2.07 12.63 1.92
CA PRO A 151 -1.87 14.06 1.73
C PRO A 151 -0.46 14.55 2.07
N VAL A 152 0.16 13.92 3.08
CA VAL A 152 1.46 14.32 3.63
C VAL A 152 2.25 13.08 4.08
N ILE A 153 3.49 12.98 3.65
CA ILE A 153 4.45 11.92 3.99
C ILE A 153 5.69 12.58 4.61
N GLN A 154 5.85 12.46 5.92
CA GLN A 154 6.95 13.07 6.69
C GLN A 154 7.89 12.06 7.33
N THR A 155 7.53 10.77 7.31
CA THR A 155 8.29 9.70 7.97
C THR A 155 8.27 8.44 7.13
N THR A 156 9.33 7.65 7.26
CA THR A 156 9.46 6.32 6.67
C THR A 156 8.74 5.25 7.50
N ALA A 157 8.55 5.51 8.81
CA ALA A 157 7.97 4.54 9.73
C ALA A 157 6.51 4.21 9.34
N GLY A 158 6.26 2.93 9.06
CA GLY A 158 4.93 2.44 8.68
C GLY A 158 4.45 2.87 7.28
N LEU A 159 5.30 3.53 6.49
CA LEU A 159 4.91 4.05 5.17
C LEU A 159 4.54 2.93 4.19
N GLU A 160 5.31 1.84 4.15
CA GLU A 160 4.98 0.65 3.34
C GLU A 160 3.59 0.12 3.69
N TYR A 161 3.35 -0.15 4.98
CA TYR A 161 2.06 -0.65 5.47
C TYR A 161 0.89 0.27 5.10
N LEU A 162 1.09 1.58 5.26
CA LEU A 162 0.08 2.58 4.90
C LEU A 162 -0.25 2.53 3.41
N ILE A 163 0.75 2.50 2.53
CA ILE A 163 0.54 2.45 1.08
C ILE A 163 -0.11 1.12 0.69
N SER A 164 0.38 -0.01 1.19
CA SER A 164 -0.20 -1.34 0.95
C SER A 164 -1.67 -1.40 1.38
N THR A 165 -2.02 -0.80 2.52
CA THR A 165 -3.42 -0.73 2.99
C THR A 165 -4.30 0.10 2.06
N LYS A 166 -3.77 1.21 1.53
CA LYS A 166 -4.48 2.05 0.56
C LYS A 166 -4.66 1.35 -0.79
N ILE A 167 -3.64 0.62 -1.26
CA ILE A 167 -3.73 -0.22 -2.46
C ILE A 167 -4.81 -1.29 -2.25
N LYS A 168 -4.78 -2.01 -1.12
CA LYS A 168 -5.80 -3.01 -0.78
C LYS A 168 -7.22 -2.42 -0.80
N SER A 169 -7.40 -1.19 -0.31
CA SER A 169 -8.69 -0.47 -0.36
C SER A 169 -9.15 -0.19 -1.79
N LEU A 170 -8.23 0.15 -2.71
CA LEU A 170 -8.54 0.45 -4.11
C LEU A 170 -8.97 -0.80 -4.89
N ILE A 171 -8.24 -1.90 -4.73
CA ILE A 171 -8.48 -3.14 -5.48
C ILE A 171 -9.60 -3.99 -4.89
N ASP A 172 -10.31 -3.48 -3.86
CA ASP A 172 -11.47 -4.10 -3.21
C ASP A 172 -11.27 -5.57 -2.79
N ILE A 173 -10.03 -6.00 -2.58
CA ILE A 173 -9.74 -7.37 -2.11
C ILE A 173 -10.34 -7.56 -0.73
N ASP A 174 -11.33 -8.47 -0.68
CA ASP A 174 -11.89 -9.07 0.52
C ASP A 174 -12.13 -8.05 1.64
N LYS A 175 -12.93 -7.01 1.37
CA LYS A 175 -13.56 -6.26 2.46
C LYS A 175 -14.45 -7.23 3.23
N LYS A 176 -13.89 -7.82 4.28
CA LYS A 176 -14.60 -8.76 5.13
C LYS A 176 -15.92 -8.14 5.56
N THR A 177 -17.00 -8.89 5.41
CA THR A 177 -18.33 -8.43 5.76
C THR A 177 -18.51 -8.65 7.24
N ILE A 178 -18.72 -7.55 7.97
CA ILE A 178 -19.02 -7.58 9.40
C ILE A 178 -20.52 -7.32 9.58
N GLY A 179 -21.22 -8.33 10.08
CA GLY A 179 -22.63 -8.23 10.45
C GLY A 179 -22.77 -7.80 11.90
N LEU A 180 -23.61 -6.80 12.19
CA LEU A 180 -23.96 -6.42 13.55
C LEU A 180 -25.38 -6.89 13.88
N VAL A 181 -25.50 -7.70 14.92
CA VAL A 181 -26.77 -8.16 15.49
C VAL A 181 -26.96 -7.52 16.85
N HIS A 182 -28.13 -6.91 17.05
CA HIS A 182 -28.56 -6.46 18.37
C HIS A 182 -29.69 -7.36 18.87
N LEU A 183 -29.45 -8.11 19.94
CA LEU A 183 -30.43 -9.10 20.44
C LEU A 183 -31.47 -8.47 21.38
N ASN A 184 -31.22 -7.28 21.91
CA ASN A 184 -32.13 -6.61 22.83
C ASN A 184 -32.92 -5.51 22.11
N SER A 185 -34.16 -5.79 21.71
CA SER A 185 -35.00 -4.79 21.05
C SER A 185 -35.50 -3.65 21.95
N GLU A 186 -35.32 -3.74 23.27
CA GLU A 186 -35.82 -2.74 24.23
C GLU A 186 -34.90 -1.53 24.37
N ASN A 187 -33.64 -1.64 23.95
CA ASN A 187 -32.68 -0.54 23.96
C ASN A 187 -32.10 -0.37 22.57
N GLU A 188 -32.14 0.84 22.03
CA GLU A 188 -31.39 1.13 20.80
C GLU A 188 -29.90 1.23 21.11
N MET A 189 -29.07 0.55 20.33
CA MET A 189 -27.62 0.65 20.46
C MET A 189 -27.09 1.78 19.58
N GLU A 190 -26.39 2.74 20.19
CA GLU A 190 -25.64 3.76 19.46
C GLU A 190 -24.45 3.14 18.73
N THR A 191 -24.58 2.96 17.42
CA THR A 191 -23.59 2.24 16.59
C THR A 191 -22.93 3.11 15.54
N GLU A 192 -23.26 4.39 15.50
CA GLU A 192 -22.82 5.33 14.46
C GLU A 192 -21.30 5.46 14.39
N ASN A 193 -20.63 5.57 15.54
CA ASN A 193 -19.16 5.61 15.60
C ASN A 193 -18.54 4.29 15.15
N LEU A 194 -19.10 3.15 15.59
CA LEU A 194 -18.62 1.83 15.22
C LEU A 194 -18.75 1.60 13.71
N ARG A 195 -19.91 1.94 13.14
CA ARG A 195 -20.17 1.91 11.69
C ARG A 195 -19.16 2.76 10.95
N THR A 196 -18.93 3.99 11.41
CA THR A 196 -18.02 4.93 10.74
C THR A 196 -16.58 4.43 10.72
N GLN A 197 -16.10 3.82 11.79
CA GLN A 197 -14.74 3.29 11.87
C GLN A 197 -14.57 1.98 11.08
N LEU A 198 -15.50 1.03 11.23
CA LEU A 198 -15.41 -0.27 10.57
C LEU A 198 -15.62 -0.16 9.05
N SER A 199 -16.49 0.73 8.59
CA SER A 199 -16.75 0.90 7.15
C SER A 199 -15.55 1.45 6.36
N GLN A 200 -14.50 1.93 7.04
CA GLN A 200 -13.25 2.35 6.37
C GLN A 200 -12.47 1.16 5.79
N HIS A 201 -12.65 -0.04 6.34
CA HIS A 201 -11.87 -1.22 5.99
C HIS A 201 -12.71 -2.48 5.73
N TYR A 202 -13.99 -2.45 6.08
CA TYR A 202 -14.90 -3.61 6.06
C TYR A 202 -16.25 -3.24 5.47
N ASN A 203 -16.97 -4.25 4.96
CA ASN A 203 -18.37 -4.10 4.60
C ASN A 203 -19.22 -4.26 5.86
N PHE A 204 -19.68 -3.16 6.44
CA PHE A 204 -20.47 -3.20 7.68
C PHE A 204 -21.97 -3.15 7.39
N ARG A 205 -22.74 -4.12 7.90
CA ARG A 205 -24.21 -4.13 7.77
C ARG A 205 -24.89 -4.57 9.07
N GLN A 206 -26.09 -4.04 9.30
CA GLN A 206 -26.97 -4.59 10.34
C GLN A 206 -27.59 -5.91 9.85
N VAL A 207 -27.69 -6.87 10.74
CA VAL A 207 -28.26 -8.20 10.49
C VAL A 207 -29.38 -8.43 11.50
N ASP A 208 -30.55 -8.82 10.99
CA ASP A 208 -31.69 -9.21 11.81
C ASP A 208 -31.88 -10.74 11.75
N LEU A 209 -31.39 -11.42 12.78
CA LEU A 209 -31.49 -12.88 12.89
C LEU A 209 -32.91 -13.38 13.19
N SER A 210 -33.87 -12.49 13.47
CA SER A 210 -35.25 -12.88 13.71
C SER A 210 -36.01 -13.20 12.42
N THR A 211 -35.52 -12.69 11.28
CA THR A 211 -36.21 -12.79 9.98
C THR A 211 -35.45 -13.64 8.95
N SER A 212 -34.12 -13.67 8.99
CA SER A 212 -33.29 -14.49 8.09
C SER A 212 -32.00 -14.97 8.75
N ASP A 213 -31.27 -15.85 8.06
CA ASP A 213 -29.89 -16.16 8.42
C ASP A 213 -28.97 -14.92 8.30
N ALA A 214 -27.72 -15.05 8.77
CA ALA A 214 -26.74 -13.96 8.71
C ALA A 214 -26.30 -13.60 7.27
N GLY A 215 -26.66 -14.42 6.28
CA GLY A 215 -26.20 -14.33 4.91
C GLY A 215 -24.68 -14.45 4.77
N ASP A 216 -24.15 -13.88 3.68
CA ASP A 216 -22.70 -13.82 3.42
C ASP A 216 -22.02 -12.78 4.33
N VAL A 217 -21.71 -13.18 5.57
CA VAL A 217 -20.99 -12.41 6.58
C VAL A 217 -19.77 -13.22 7.00
N ASP A 218 -18.61 -12.58 7.09
CA ASP A 218 -17.39 -13.24 7.57
C ASP A 218 -17.29 -13.22 9.11
N ILE A 219 -17.77 -12.15 9.75
CA ILE A 219 -17.71 -11.94 11.20
C ILE A 219 -19.04 -11.39 11.70
N LEU A 220 -19.63 -12.03 12.70
CA LEU A 220 -20.85 -11.57 13.35
C LEU A 220 -20.53 -10.95 14.72
N LEU A 221 -20.79 -9.65 14.86
CA LEU A 221 -20.74 -8.93 16.12
C LEU A 221 -22.13 -8.98 16.76
N VAL A 222 -22.22 -9.56 17.95
CA VAL A 222 -23.48 -9.74 18.67
C VAL A 222 -23.46 -8.86 19.92
N SER A 223 -24.49 -8.03 20.09
CA SER A 223 -24.61 -7.10 21.22
C SER A 223 -26.00 -7.13 21.86
N GLY A 224 -26.10 -6.60 23.08
CA GLY A 224 -27.32 -6.62 23.89
C GLY A 224 -27.54 -8.00 24.48
N ALA A 225 -27.14 -8.21 25.73
CA ALA A 225 -27.44 -9.47 26.41
C ALA A 225 -28.94 -9.56 26.72
N THR A 226 -29.54 -10.72 26.49
CA THR A 226 -30.90 -11.06 26.90
C THR A 226 -30.87 -12.37 27.69
N ASP A 227 -31.77 -12.53 28.66
CA ASP A 227 -31.86 -13.76 29.46
C ASP A 227 -32.33 -14.96 28.64
N THR A 228 -33.07 -14.72 27.55
CA THR A 228 -33.57 -15.75 26.64
C THR A 228 -33.48 -15.29 25.19
N LEU A 229 -33.23 -16.22 24.28
CA LEU A 229 -33.23 -16.00 22.83
C LEU A 229 -34.43 -16.68 22.20
N ASP A 230 -35.02 -16.03 21.20
CA ASP A 230 -36.02 -16.67 20.35
C ASP A 230 -35.40 -17.89 19.63
N SER A 231 -36.22 -18.92 19.41
CA SER A 231 -35.77 -20.16 18.76
C SER A 231 -35.20 -19.94 17.35
N THR A 232 -35.71 -18.97 16.61
CA THR A 232 -35.26 -18.61 15.26
C THR A 232 -33.89 -17.94 15.31
N VAL A 233 -33.74 -16.96 16.21
CA VAL A 233 -32.47 -16.25 16.43
C VAL A 233 -31.37 -17.22 16.84
N ARG A 234 -31.67 -18.13 17.77
CA ARG A 234 -30.74 -19.18 18.18
C ARG A 234 -30.35 -20.10 17.02
N TYR A 235 -31.33 -20.57 16.26
CA TYR A 235 -31.07 -21.44 15.10
C TYR A 235 -30.17 -20.77 14.07
N ASN A 236 -30.43 -19.52 13.73
CA ASN A 236 -29.65 -18.77 12.75
C ASN A 236 -28.23 -18.44 13.27
N LEU A 237 -28.07 -18.21 14.59
CA LEU A 237 -26.77 -18.04 15.20
C LEU A 237 -25.95 -19.34 15.21
N ASP A 238 -26.59 -20.46 15.58
CA ASP A 238 -25.96 -21.79 15.55
C ASP A 238 -25.55 -22.16 14.12
N ALA A 239 -26.38 -21.85 13.12
CA ALA A 239 -26.07 -22.06 11.71
C ALA A 239 -24.86 -21.26 11.21
N PHE A 240 -24.66 -20.03 11.71
CA PHE A 240 -23.49 -19.22 11.40
C PHE A 240 -22.18 -19.77 12.01
N LEU A 241 -22.28 -20.39 13.19
CA LEU A 241 -21.12 -20.93 13.92
C LEU A 241 -20.69 -22.33 13.43
N SER A 242 -21.51 -23.00 12.63
CA SER A 242 -21.32 -24.38 12.16
C SER A 242 -20.47 -24.44 10.88
#